data_AF-A0A5E4SK99-F1
#
_entry.id   AF-A0A5E4SK99-F1
#
_cell.length_a   1.000
_cell.length_b   1.000
_cell.length_c   1.000
_cell.angle_alpha   90.00
_cell.angle_beta   90.00
_cell.angle_gamma   90.00
#
_symmetry.space_group_name_H-M   'P 1'
#
loop_
_entity.id
_entity.type
_entity.pdbx_description
1 polymer ?
#
loop_
_entity_poly.entity_id
_entity_poly.type
_entity_poly.pdbx_seq_one_letter_code
_entity_poly.pdbx_strand_id
1 'polypeptide(L)'
;MPSHAPRLSNVQCLSPSGLHRMAYAEWGDPENPRVLVCVHGLTRSGRDFDALANALANDYRVVCPDVVGRGQSSWLLNPAGYVVPQYVADMVTLIARLGVATVDWFGTSMGGLIGMGLAGLPDTPIRNLLLNDVGPHIDAPALARIGQYVGIPKRFASIDEGADYIWSISSAFGPHTRQEWLALSEPLLKADGDGYVLRYDPSIGAAFSAVTPETIASGEAMLWASLAAFPGRTLIVRGEQSDLLSRTTLDQMLAHAQHARAVEIPGVGHAPTFVHADQIEIARRFYEGYAD
;
A
#
# COMPACT_ATOMS: atom_id res chain seq x y z
N MET A 1 -18.04 -17.48 -0.50
CA MET A 1 -18.73 -16.20 -0.22
C MET A 1 -19.03 -15.54 -1.56
N PRO A 2 -20.22 -14.94 -1.79
CA PRO A 2 -20.44 -14.18 -3.01
C PRO A 2 -19.42 -13.03 -3.07
N SER A 3 -18.75 -12.89 -4.20
CA SER A 3 -17.87 -11.75 -4.46
C SER A 3 -18.73 -10.49 -4.52
N HIS A 4 -18.42 -9.51 -3.69
CA HIS A 4 -19.05 -8.20 -3.75
C HIS A 4 -18.29 -7.37 -4.79
N ALA A 5 -18.99 -6.92 -5.84
CA ALA A 5 -18.44 -5.89 -6.70
C ALA A 5 -18.15 -4.64 -5.85
N PRO A 6 -16.96 -4.03 -5.96
CA PRO A 6 -16.63 -2.82 -5.21
C PRO A 6 -17.61 -1.69 -5.57
N ARG A 7 -17.90 -0.83 -4.60
CA ARG A 7 -18.43 0.50 -4.92
C ARG A 7 -17.25 1.44 -5.12
N LEU A 8 -17.29 2.21 -6.21
CA LEU A 8 -16.25 3.17 -6.53
C LEU A 8 -16.70 4.57 -6.13
N SER A 9 -15.80 5.31 -5.50
CA SER A 9 -16.03 6.69 -5.09
C SER A 9 -14.74 7.49 -5.16
N ASN A 10 -14.81 8.77 -4.83
CA ASN A 10 -13.65 9.64 -4.80
C ASN A 10 -13.82 10.75 -3.76
N VAL A 11 -12.69 11.37 -3.42
CA VAL A 11 -12.60 12.53 -2.54
C VAL A 11 -11.68 13.58 -3.18
N GLN A 12 -12.02 14.85 -2.97
CA GLN A 12 -11.17 15.96 -3.39
C GLN A 12 -10.13 16.23 -2.30
N CYS A 13 -8.85 16.19 -2.68
CA CYS A 13 -7.71 16.49 -1.82
C CYS A 13 -7.00 17.76 -2.29
N LEU A 14 -6.06 18.24 -1.48
CA LEU A 14 -5.30 19.47 -1.72
C LEU A 14 -3.80 19.19 -1.64
N SER A 15 -3.05 19.77 -2.58
CA SER A 15 -1.60 19.92 -2.52
C SER A 15 -1.24 21.41 -2.64
N PRO A 16 0.03 21.81 -2.40
CA PRO A 16 0.48 23.18 -2.67
C PRO A 16 0.28 23.63 -4.13
N SER A 17 0.15 22.68 -5.07
CA SER A 17 -0.08 22.95 -6.49
C SER A 17 -1.57 22.99 -6.88
N GLY A 18 -2.49 22.83 -5.91
CA GLY A 18 -3.93 22.90 -6.12
C GLY A 18 -4.67 21.60 -5.78
N LEU A 19 -5.93 21.53 -6.20
CA LEU A 19 -6.82 20.43 -5.90
C LEU A 19 -6.57 19.22 -6.83
N HIS A 20 -6.63 18.01 -6.27
CA HIS A 20 -6.55 16.75 -7.01
C HIS A 20 -7.59 15.75 -6.49
N ARG A 21 -8.05 14.83 -7.34
CA ARG A 21 -9.04 13.81 -6.97
C ARG A 21 -8.34 12.51 -6.59
N MET A 22 -8.66 11.96 -5.42
CA MET A 22 -8.25 10.62 -5.01
C MET A 22 -9.45 9.67 -5.10
N ALA A 23 -9.36 8.66 -5.95
CA ALA A 23 -10.33 7.59 -6.08
C ALA A 23 -10.12 6.51 -5.01
N TYR A 24 -11.20 5.82 -4.64
CA TYR A 24 -11.13 4.63 -3.79
C TYR A 24 -12.24 3.65 -4.15
N ALA A 25 -11.95 2.36 -3.93
CA ALA A 25 -12.92 1.29 -3.95
C ALA A 25 -13.32 0.94 -2.51
N GLU A 26 -14.56 0.55 -2.29
CA GLU A 26 -15.01 0.05 -0.98
C GLU A 26 -15.91 -1.18 -1.06
N TRP A 27 -15.82 -2.01 -0.01
CA TRP A 27 -16.56 -3.25 0.19
C TRP A 27 -17.22 -3.26 1.57
N GLY A 28 -18.17 -4.18 1.76
CA GLY A 28 -18.96 -4.30 2.99
C GLY A 28 -20.08 -3.27 3.05
N ASP A 29 -20.69 -3.13 4.22
CA ASP A 29 -21.73 -2.13 4.50
C ASP A 29 -21.11 -0.73 4.64
N PRO A 30 -21.49 0.29 3.83
CA PRO A 30 -21.01 1.67 3.98
C PRO A 30 -21.21 2.27 5.38
N GLU A 31 -22.22 1.81 6.11
CA GLU A 31 -22.56 2.29 7.45
C GLU A 31 -21.85 1.52 8.56
N ASN A 32 -21.05 0.49 8.23
CA ASN A 32 -20.28 -0.25 9.23
C ASN A 32 -19.20 0.66 9.86
N PRO A 33 -19.24 0.89 11.19
CA PRO A 33 -18.29 1.77 11.87
C PRO A 33 -16.88 1.17 11.96
N ARG A 34 -16.71 -0.14 11.73
CA ARG A 34 -15.39 -0.79 11.65
C ARG A 34 -14.84 -0.60 10.24
N VAL A 35 -13.99 0.41 10.08
CA VAL A 35 -13.34 0.72 8.80
C VAL A 35 -11.93 0.15 8.77
N LEU A 36 -11.62 -0.59 7.71
CA LEU A 36 -10.26 -1.05 7.38
C LEU A 36 -9.80 -0.31 6.13
N VAL A 37 -8.74 0.49 6.24
CA VAL A 37 -8.12 1.18 5.09
C VAL A 37 -6.92 0.38 4.58
N CYS A 38 -6.98 -0.11 3.33
CA CYS A 38 -5.90 -0.88 2.70
C CYS A 38 -5.19 -0.07 1.62
N VAL A 39 -3.91 0.24 1.83
CA VAL A 39 -3.13 1.15 0.98
C VAL A 39 -1.99 0.41 0.29
N HIS A 40 -1.92 0.60 -1.03
CA HIS A 40 -1.09 -0.19 -1.94
C HIS A 40 0.37 0.29 -2.03
N GLY A 41 1.21 -0.50 -2.71
CA GLY A 41 2.61 -0.18 -2.97
C GLY A 41 2.85 0.85 -4.09
N LEU A 42 4.11 1.25 -4.30
CA LEU A 42 4.52 2.44 -5.08
C LEU A 42 3.86 2.60 -6.46
N THR A 43 3.80 1.53 -7.25
CA THR A 43 3.27 1.50 -8.63
C THR A 43 2.05 0.60 -8.76
N ARG A 44 1.38 0.32 -7.63
CA ARG A 44 0.23 -0.58 -7.53
C ARG A 44 -1.09 0.22 -7.49
N SER A 45 -2.20 -0.43 -7.18
CA SER A 45 -3.53 0.19 -7.03
C SER A 45 -4.28 -0.40 -5.84
N GLY A 46 -5.35 0.26 -5.40
CA GLY A 46 -6.22 -0.24 -4.32
C GLY A 46 -6.86 -1.59 -4.64
N ARG A 47 -6.88 -1.98 -5.93
CA ARG A 47 -7.42 -3.26 -6.41
C ARG A 47 -6.52 -4.46 -6.10
N ASP A 48 -5.29 -4.23 -5.62
CA ASP A 48 -4.43 -5.31 -5.07
C ASP A 48 -5.12 -6.02 -3.88
N PHE A 49 -6.02 -5.34 -3.19
CA PHE A 49 -6.70 -5.85 -1.99
C PHE A 49 -8.04 -6.50 -2.28
N ASP A 50 -8.43 -6.73 -3.53
CA ASP A 50 -9.75 -7.28 -3.88
C ASP A 50 -10.07 -8.59 -3.12
N ALA A 51 -9.13 -9.52 -3.05
CA ALA A 51 -9.32 -10.79 -2.36
C ALA A 51 -9.48 -10.59 -0.84
N LEU A 52 -8.58 -9.80 -0.24
CA LEU A 52 -8.62 -9.45 1.18
C LEU A 52 -9.91 -8.71 1.57
N ALA A 53 -10.29 -7.70 0.77
CA ALA A 53 -11.48 -6.88 0.99
C ALA A 53 -12.76 -7.71 0.94
N ASN A 54 -12.90 -8.58 -0.06
CA ASN A 54 -14.03 -9.52 -0.12
C ASN A 54 -14.08 -10.46 1.09
N ALA A 55 -12.92 -10.92 1.56
CA ALA A 55 -12.84 -11.86 2.67
C ALA A 55 -13.12 -11.23 4.05
N LEU A 56 -13.08 -9.89 4.16
CA LEU A 56 -13.33 -9.12 5.38
C LEU A 56 -14.60 -8.24 5.30
N ALA A 57 -15.26 -8.18 4.14
CA ALA A 57 -16.41 -7.30 3.87
C ALA A 57 -17.63 -7.52 4.78
N ASN A 58 -17.77 -8.72 5.38
CA ASN A 58 -18.87 -9.00 6.31
C ASN A 58 -18.64 -8.35 7.69
N ASP A 59 -17.37 -8.13 8.07
CA ASP A 59 -16.99 -7.64 9.39
C ASP A 59 -16.53 -6.19 9.37
N TYR A 60 -16.04 -5.74 8.20
CA TYR A 60 -15.47 -4.43 7.96
C TYR A 60 -16.11 -3.73 6.77
N ARG A 61 -16.21 -2.40 6.86
CA ARG A 61 -16.16 -1.54 5.68
C ARG A 61 -14.71 -1.44 5.23
N VAL A 62 -14.35 -2.13 4.16
CA VAL A 62 -12.97 -2.13 3.64
C VAL A 62 -12.86 -1.04 2.57
N VAL A 63 -11.90 -0.13 2.71
CA VAL A 63 -11.68 1.01 1.83
C VAL A 63 -10.26 0.93 1.25
N CYS A 64 -10.15 0.87 -0.07
CA CYS A 64 -8.88 0.74 -0.76
C CYS A 64 -8.68 1.94 -1.71
N PRO A 65 -7.97 2.99 -1.28
CA PRO A 65 -7.67 4.13 -2.14
C PRO A 65 -6.67 3.78 -3.22
N ASP A 66 -6.83 4.39 -4.39
CA ASP A 66 -5.74 4.58 -5.32
C ASP A 66 -5.00 5.85 -4.88
N VAL A 67 -3.80 5.74 -4.32
CA VAL A 67 -3.00 6.91 -3.91
C VAL A 67 -2.78 7.81 -5.13
N VAL A 68 -2.83 9.13 -4.94
CA VAL A 68 -2.67 10.13 -6.01
C VAL A 68 -1.51 9.77 -6.96
N GLY A 69 -1.73 9.89 -8.27
CA GLY A 69 -0.81 9.45 -9.31
C GLY A 69 -0.94 7.97 -9.70
N ARG A 70 -1.80 7.17 -9.08
CA ARG A 70 -2.01 5.75 -9.40
C ARG A 70 -3.47 5.45 -9.68
N GLY A 71 -3.73 4.34 -10.38
CA GLY A 71 -5.07 3.82 -10.59
C GLY A 71 -6.01 4.84 -11.24
N GLN A 72 -7.15 5.10 -10.61
CA GLN A 72 -8.17 6.05 -11.07
C GLN A 72 -8.03 7.46 -10.47
N SER A 73 -7.02 7.67 -9.63
CA SER A 73 -6.72 8.97 -9.04
C SER A 73 -6.06 9.91 -10.04
N SER A 74 -6.29 11.20 -9.84
CA SER A 74 -5.62 12.25 -10.59
C SER A 74 -4.10 12.16 -10.44
N TRP A 75 -3.38 12.64 -11.44
CA TRP A 75 -1.95 12.89 -11.35
C TRP A 75 -1.71 14.27 -10.73
N LEU A 76 -0.59 14.44 -10.03
CA LEU A 76 -0.20 15.73 -9.48
C LEU A 76 0.43 16.61 -10.57
N LEU A 77 0.15 17.92 -10.50
CA LEU A 77 0.77 18.90 -11.41
C LEU A 77 2.27 19.04 -11.17
N ASN A 78 2.70 18.93 -9.90
CA ASN A 78 4.10 18.98 -9.51
C ASN A 78 4.56 17.58 -9.04
N PRO A 79 5.47 16.92 -9.77
CA PRO A 79 5.99 15.60 -9.39
C PRO A 79 6.64 15.58 -8.01
N ALA A 80 7.20 16.69 -7.53
CA ALA A 80 7.78 16.77 -6.19
C ALA A 80 6.75 16.57 -5.06
N GLY A 81 5.45 16.62 -5.37
CA GLY A 81 4.38 16.28 -4.43
C GLY A 81 4.18 14.79 -4.19
N TYR A 82 4.87 13.91 -4.93
CA TYR A 82 4.80 12.45 -4.74
C TYR A 82 5.62 11.97 -3.54
N VAL A 83 5.27 12.46 -2.34
CA VAL A 83 5.98 12.20 -1.09
C VAL A 83 5.04 11.77 0.04
N VAL A 84 5.55 11.03 1.01
CA VAL A 84 4.76 10.50 2.15
C VAL A 84 3.94 11.57 2.87
N PRO A 85 4.46 12.78 3.20
CA PRO A 85 3.66 13.81 3.84
C PRO A 85 2.40 14.24 3.05
N GLN A 86 2.50 14.32 1.72
CA GLN A 86 1.33 14.63 0.87
C GLN A 86 0.32 13.48 0.91
N TYR A 87 0.79 12.24 0.84
CA TYR A 87 -0.09 11.07 0.92
C TYR A 87 -0.79 10.98 2.27
N VAL A 88 -0.10 11.29 3.37
CA VAL A 88 -0.72 11.35 4.72
C VAL A 88 -1.84 12.41 4.75
N ALA A 89 -1.61 13.61 4.19
CA ALA A 89 -2.65 14.64 4.11
C ALA A 89 -3.88 14.20 3.31
N ASP A 90 -3.66 13.48 2.20
CA ASP A 90 -4.75 12.91 1.40
C ASP A 90 -5.53 11.85 2.21
N MET A 91 -4.84 11.01 2.99
CA MET A 91 -5.48 9.99 3.83
C MET A 91 -6.28 10.56 4.99
N VAL A 92 -5.83 11.67 5.60
CA VAL A 92 -6.62 12.41 6.59
C VAL A 92 -7.94 12.89 5.96
N THR A 93 -7.87 13.42 4.74
CA THR A 93 -9.05 13.88 4.00
C THR A 93 -9.99 12.72 3.67
N LEU A 94 -9.44 11.56 3.27
CA LEU A 94 -10.23 10.36 3.03
C LEU A 94 -10.92 9.88 4.30
N ILE A 95 -10.21 9.73 5.42
CA ILE A 95 -10.78 9.27 6.69
C ILE A 95 -11.90 10.22 7.16
N ALA A 96 -11.69 11.54 7.05
CA ALA A 96 -12.71 12.52 7.33
C ALA A 96 -13.96 12.35 6.43
N ARG A 97 -13.76 12.06 5.13
CA ARG A 97 -14.85 11.79 4.17
C ARG A 97 -15.64 10.52 4.50
N LEU A 98 -14.98 9.51 5.08
CA LEU A 98 -15.62 8.26 5.52
C LEU A 98 -16.51 8.46 6.75
N GLY A 99 -16.34 9.57 7.48
CA GLY A 99 -17.18 9.93 8.63
C GLY A 99 -16.88 9.13 9.88
N VAL A 100 -15.67 8.61 10.04
CA VAL A 100 -15.26 7.76 11.17
C VAL A 100 -14.16 8.41 12.00
N ALA A 101 -14.18 8.15 13.31
CA ALA A 101 -13.17 8.66 14.24
C ALA A 101 -11.88 7.83 14.22
N THR A 102 -12.00 6.52 13.98
CA THR A 102 -10.86 5.60 13.97
C THR A 102 -10.96 4.61 12.82
N VAL A 103 -9.80 4.09 12.41
CA VAL A 103 -9.64 3.08 11.36
C VAL A 103 -8.63 2.02 11.77
N ASP A 104 -8.80 0.81 11.27
CA ASP A 104 -7.70 -0.15 11.17
C ASP A 104 -6.96 0.07 9.84
N TRP A 105 -5.65 -0.15 9.84
CA TRP A 105 -4.79 0.12 8.68
C TRP A 105 -4.10 -1.14 8.19
N PHE A 106 -4.09 -1.32 6.86
CA PHE A 106 -3.26 -2.27 6.14
C PHE A 106 -2.42 -1.49 5.13
N GLY A 107 -1.09 -1.55 5.22
CA GLY A 107 -0.20 -0.84 4.30
C GLY A 107 0.86 -1.73 3.69
N THR A 108 0.87 -1.86 2.35
CA THR A 108 1.93 -2.56 1.63
C THR A 108 2.98 -1.57 1.14
N SER A 109 4.26 -1.78 1.48
CA SER A 109 5.36 -0.94 0.98
C SER A 109 5.10 0.56 1.25
N MET A 110 4.97 1.39 0.22
CA MET A 110 4.52 2.79 0.31
C MET A 110 3.29 2.98 1.23
N GLY A 111 2.28 2.11 1.15
CA GLY A 111 1.10 2.18 2.02
C GLY A 111 1.42 1.99 3.50
N GLY A 112 2.47 1.23 3.85
CA GLY A 112 2.95 1.10 5.22
C GLY A 112 3.74 2.32 5.69
N LEU A 113 4.52 2.97 4.80
CA LEU A 113 5.17 4.26 5.10
C LEU A 113 4.15 5.35 5.41
N ILE A 114 3.06 5.41 4.61
CA ILE A 114 1.92 6.32 4.84
C ILE A 114 1.26 5.99 6.18
N GLY A 115 1.03 4.71 6.46
CA GLY A 115 0.46 4.24 7.72
C GLY A 115 1.30 4.63 8.94
N MET A 116 2.62 4.42 8.90
CA MET A 116 3.54 4.84 9.96
C MET A 116 3.52 6.37 10.15
N GLY A 117 3.58 7.14 9.06
CA GLY A 117 3.53 8.59 9.11
C GLY A 117 2.24 9.13 9.76
N LEU A 118 1.09 8.50 9.47
CA LEU A 118 -0.19 8.85 10.09
C LEU A 118 -0.31 8.33 11.53
N ALA A 119 0.20 7.13 11.82
CA ALA A 119 0.19 6.50 13.14
C ALA A 119 1.04 7.25 14.18
N GLY A 120 2.13 7.91 13.73
CA GLY A 120 3.00 8.70 14.59
C GLY A 120 2.46 10.07 14.99
N LEU A 121 1.35 10.52 14.39
CA LEU A 121 0.76 11.82 14.73
C LEU A 121 0.03 11.77 16.08
N PRO A 122 0.06 12.86 16.87
CA PRO A 122 -0.84 13.02 18.01
C PRO A 122 -2.29 12.84 17.57
N ASP A 123 -3.10 12.19 18.42
CA ASP A 123 -4.52 11.90 18.16
C ASP A 123 -4.76 11.13 16.85
N THR A 124 -3.81 10.28 16.44
CA THR A 124 -3.94 9.45 15.24
C THR A 124 -5.26 8.68 15.22
N PRO A 125 -5.95 8.61 14.05
CA PRO A 125 -7.16 7.79 13.92
C PRO A 125 -6.84 6.29 13.79
N ILE A 126 -5.57 5.91 13.65
CA ILE A 126 -5.20 4.49 13.45
C ILE A 126 -5.28 3.75 14.78
N ARG A 127 -6.04 2.64 14.81
CA ARG A 127 -6.16 1.76 15.98
C ARG A 127 -5.23 0.55 15.92
N ASN A 128 -5.20 -0.15 14.79
CA ASN A 128 -4.31 -1.27 14.53
C ASN A 128 -3.55 -1.03 13.22
N LEU A 129 -2.25 -1.31 13.19
CA LEU A 129 -1.37 -1.06 12.06
C LEU A 129 -0.76 -2.37 11.53
N LEU A 130 -1.16 -2.80 10.34
CA LEU A 130 -0.49 -3.90 9.62
C LEU A 130 0.47 -3.32 8.58
N LEU A 131 1.75 -3.62 8.74
CA LEU A 131 2.84 -3.25 7.83
C LEU A 131 3.23 -4.47 7.00
N ASN A 132 2.88 -4.45 5.71
CA ASN A 132 3.19 -5.52 4.78
C ASN A 132 4.48 -5.21 4.02
N ASP A 133 5.53 -5.90 4.46
CA ASP A 133 6.90 -5.94 3.96
C ASP A 133 7.54 -4.55 3.80
N VAL A 134 7.52 -3.77 4.88
CA VAL A 134 8.13 -2.44 4.93
C VAL A 134 8.44 -2.04 6.37
N GLY A 135 9.51 -1.26 6.55
CA GLY A 135 9.91 -0.66 7.82
C GLY A 135 10.40 0.77 7.65
N PRO A 136 10.80 1.43 8.75
CA PRO A 136 11.36 2.79 8.71
C PRO A 136 12.63 2.90 7.86
N HIS A 137 13.47 1.86 7.88
CA HIS A 137 14.63 1.71 7.00
C HIS A 137 14.26 0.89 5.76
N ILE A 138 14.76 1.30 4.60
CA ILE A 138 14.57 0.63 3.31
C ILE A 138 15.94 0.29 2.76
N ASP A 139 16.20 -1.00 2.53
CA ASP A 139 17.51 -1.45 2.07
C ASP A 139 17.83 -0.97 0.65
N ALA A 140 19.07 -0.52 0.45
CA ALA A 140 19.54 0.05 -0.82
C ALA A 140 19.37 -0.87 -2.05
N PRO A 141 19.56 -2.21 -1.97
CA PRO A 141 19.31 -3.11 -3.10
C PRO A 141 17.87 -3.03 -3.65
N ALA A 142 16.86 -2.95 -2.77
CA ALA A 142 15.47 -2.80 -3.21
C ALA A 142 15.26 -1.45 -3.91
N LEU A 143 15.81 -0.35 -3.37
CA LEU A 143 15.73 0.96 -4.02
C LEU A 143 16.37 0.96 -5.42
N ALA A 144 17.56 0.36 -5.55
CA ALA A 144 18.24 0.24 -6.83
C ALA A 144 17.42 -0.58 -7.84
N ARG A 145 16.83 -1.71 -7.42
CA ARG A 145 15.97 -2.55 -8.26
C ARG A 145 14.70 -1.82 -8.69
N ILE A 146 14.01 -1.14 -7.77
CA ILE A 146 12.79 -0.36 -8.06
C ILE A 146 13.11 0.77 -9.06
N GLY A 147 14.25 1.44 -8.87
CA GLY A 147 14.75 2.49 -9.75
C GLY A 147 14.94 2.06 -11.21
N GLN A 148 15.10 0.76 -11.49
CA GLN A 148 15.30 0.26 -12.86
C GLN A 148 14.04 0.27 -13.72
N TYR A 149 12.84 0.35 -13.11
CA TYR A 149 11.58 0.28 -13.85
C TYR A 149 10.59 1.40 -13.53
N VAL A 150 10.69 2.03 -12.35
CA VAL A 150 9.73 3.06 -11.94
C VAL A 150 9.80 4.27 -12.87
N GLY A 151 8.64 4.72 -13.35
CA GLY A 151 8.54 5.89 -14.22
C GLY A 151 9.00 5.68 -15.66
N ILE A 152 9.42 4.48 -16.05
CA ILE A 152 9.74 4.15 -17.45
C ILE A 152 8.42 3.86 -18.18
N PRO A 153 8.02 4.67 -19.17
CA PRO A 153 6.80 4.41 -19.94
C PRO A 153 6.89 3.07 -20.69
N LYS A 154 5.80 2.32 -20.66
CA LYS A 154 5.64 1.05 -21.38
C LYS A 154 4.31 1.02 -22.09
N ARG A 155 4.30 0.40 -23.27
CA ARG A 155 3.12 0.12 -24.07
C ARG A 155 3.09 -1.39 -24.35
N PHE A 156 1.90 -1.97 -24.31
CA PHE A 156 1.65 -3.39 -24.53
C PHE A 156 0.54 -3.55 -25.57
N ALA A 157 0.60 -4.59 -26.39
CA ALA A 157 -0.44 -4.91 -27.36
C ALA A 157 -1.68 -5.53 -26.69
N SER A 158 -1.52 -6.13 -25.51
CA SER A 158 -2.61 -6.81 -24.79
C SER A 158 -2.46 -6.70 -23.27
N ILE A 159 -3.53 -7.05 -22.55
CA ILE A 159 -3.51 -7.22 -21.08
C ILE A 159 -2.51 -8.31 -20.69
N ASP A 160 -2.46 -9.41 -21.44
CA ASP A 160 -1.54 -10.52 -21.16
C ASP A 160 -0.07 -10.10 -21.22
N GLU A 161 0.32 -9.32 -22.23
CA GLU A 161 1.69 -8.80 -22.37
C GLU A 161 2.02 -7.82 -21.23
N GLY A 162 1.06 -6.96 -20.87
CA GLY A 162 1.20 -6.08 -19.72
C GLY A 162 1.36 -6.86 -18.41
N ALA A 163 0.59 -7.93 -18.21
CA ALA A 163 0.68 -8.79 -17.04
C ALA A 163 2.03 -9.54 -17.00
N ASP A 164 2.55 -10.02 -18.13
CA ASP A 164 3.87 -10.66 -18.22
C ASP A 164 4.99 -9.67 -17.85
N TYR A 165 4.89 -8.42 -18.30
CA TYR A 165 5.82 -7.38 -17.88
C TYR A 165 5.76 -7.12 -16.37
N ILE A 166 4.55 -6.93 -15.81
CA ILE A 166 4.39 -6.69 -14.37
C ILE A 166 4.95 -7.90 -13.58
N TRP A 167 4.77 -9.14 -14.08
CA TRP A 167 5.33 -10.35 -13.46
C TRP A 167 6.85 -10.27 -13.39
N SER A 168 7.49 -9.89 -14.50
CA SER A 168 8.95 -9.83 -14.59
C SER A 168 9.59 -8.89 -13.56
N ILE A 169 8.89 -7.82 -13.17
CA ILE A 169 9.36 -6.84 -12.17
C ILE A 169 8.83 -7.11 -10.75
N SER A 170 7.90 -8.06 -10.59
CA SER A 170 7.23 -8.40 -9.32
C SER A 170 7.32 -9.88 -8.98
N SER A 171 8.24 -10.62 -9.59
CA SER A 171 8.38 -12.08 -9.42
C SER A 171 8.66 -12.50 -7.97
N ALA A 172 9.18 -11.58 -7.16
CA ALA A 172 9.37 -11.76 -5.73
C ALA A 172 8.07 -11.80 -4.91
N PHE A 173 6.89 -11.51 -5.48
CA PHE A 173 5.61 -11.46 -4.77
C PHE A 173 5.10 -12.85 -4.33
N GLY A 174 5.82 -13.91 -4.69
CA GLY A 174 5.45 -15.29 -4.41
C GLY A 174 4.77 -15.99 -5.60
N PRO A 175 4.52 -17.29 -5.48
CA PRO A 175 3.89 -18.07 -6.54
C PRO A 175 2.44 -17.65 -6.74
N HIS A 176 2.01 -17.43 -7.98
CA HIS A 176 0.61 -17.19 -8.31
C HIS A 176 0.24 -18.06 -9.51
N THR A 177 -1.02 -18.49 -9.56
CA THR A 177 -1.61 -18.98 -10.80
C THR A 177 -1.69 -17.85 -11.82
N ARG A 178 -1.78 -18.19 -13.11
CA ARG A 178 -1.97 -17.17 -14.16
C ARG A 178 -3.21 -16.31 -13.91
N GLN A 179 -4.30 -16.91 -13.42
CA GLN A 179 -5.55 -16.22 -13.16
C GLN A 179 -5.40 -15.19 -12.02
N GLU A 180 -4.80 -15.57 -10.89
CA GLU A 180 -4.53 -14.65 -9.79
C GLU A 180 -3.63 -13.50 -10.24
N TRP A 181 -2.62 -13.83 -11.04
CA TRP A 181 -1.70 -12.82 -11.55
C TRP A 181 -2.36 -11.83 -12.52
N LEU A 182 -3.22 -12.31 -13.42
CA LEU A 182 -4.01 -11.47 -14.29
C LEU A 182 -4.92 -10.54 -13.48
N ALA A 183 -5.59 -11.07 -12.44
CA ALA A 183 -6.44 -10.27 -11.55
C ALA A 183 -5.66 -9.15 -10.84
N LEU A 184 -4.41 -9.40 -10.42
CA LEU A 184 -3.52 -8.40 -9.83
C LEU A 184 -2.96 -7.39 -10.86
N SER A 185 -2.94 -7.74 -12.14
CA SER A 185 -2.26 -6.96 -13.19
C SER A 185 -3.22 -6.09 -14.00
N GLU A 186 -4.40 -6.60 -14.33
CA GLU A 186 -5.38 -5.91 -15.17
C GLU A 186 -5.77 -4.52 -14.63
N PRO A 187 -6.02 -4.32 -13.31
CA PRO A 187 -6.31 -2.99 -12.77
C PRO A 187 -5.17 -1.97 -12.94
N LEU A 188 -3.93 -2.46 -13.11
CA LEU A 188 -2.75 -1.63 -13.32
C LEU A 188 -2.54 -1.24 -14.78
N LEU A 189 -3.42 -1.67 -15.68
CA LEU A 189 -3.35 -1.37 -17.09
C LEU A 189 -4.50 -0.43 -17.49
N LYS A 190 -4.21 0.46 -18.43
CA LYS A 190 -5.17 1.40 -19.01
C LYS A 190 -5.10 1.29 -20.53
N ALA A 191 -6.25 1.15 -21.18
CA ALA A 191 -6.34 1.22 -22.63
C ALA A 191 -5.85 2.59 -23.13
N ASP A 192 -5.07 2.56 -24.19
CA ASP A 192 -4.47 3.73 -24.83
C ASP A 192 -4.36 3.45 -26.34
N GLY A 193 -5.36 3.91 -27.12
CA GLY A 193 -5.46 3.57 -28.53
C GLY A 193 -5.72 2.07 -28.75
N ASP A 194 -4.89 1.43 -29.58
CA ASP A 194 -4.95 -0.01 -29.90
C ASP A 194 -4.19 -0.90 -28.90
N GLY A 195 -3.68 -0.33 -27.80
CA GLY A 195 -2.88 -1.05 -26.82
C GLY A 195 -3.16 -0.60 -25.38
N TYR A 196 -2.24 -0.95 -24.49
CA TYR A 196 -2.33 -0.70 -23.06
C TYR A 196 -1.06 -0.06 -22.54
N VAL A 197 -1.20 0.78 -21.52
CA VAL A 197 -0.09 1.38 -20.77
C VAL A 197 -0.28 1.13 -19.28
N LEU A 198 0.78 1.31 -18.49
CA LEU A 198 0.70 1.27 -17.03
C LEU A 198 -0.20 2.41 -16.52
N ARG A 199 -1.06 2.10 -15.55
CA ARG A 199 -2.04 3.00 -14.94
C ARG A 199 -1.45 3.70 -13.71
N TYR A 200 -0.33 4.38 -13.90
CA TYR A 200 0.22 5.33 -12.92
C TYR A 200 0.97 6.43 -13.65
N ASP A 201 1.22 7.55 -12.98
CA ASP A 201 1.96 8.69 -13.50
C ASP A 201 3.46 8.38 -13.61
N PRO A 202 4.05 8.37 -14.82
CA PRO A 202 5.48 8.15 -14.99
C PRO A 202 6.36 9.13 -14.22
N SER A 203 5.88 10.34 -13.91
CA SER A 203 6.63 11.34 -13.15
C SER A 203 6.88 10.97 -11.68
N ILE A 204 6.23 9.91 -11.16
CA ILE A 204 6.62 9.27 -9.91
C ILE A 204 8.09 8.82 -9.95
N GLY A 205 8.60 8.38 -11.11
CA GLY A 205 10.02 8.04 -11.26
C GLY A 205 10.96 9.23 -11.11
N ALA A 206 10.53 10.43 -11.51
CA ALA A 206 11.30 11.65 -11.29
C ALA A 206 11.38 12.00 -9.80
N ALA A 207 10.25 11.91 -9.07
CA ALA A 207 10.23 12.11 -7.62
C ALA A 207 11.08 11.07 -6.88
N PHE A 208 11.00 9.80 -7.30
CA PHE A 208 11.81 8.71 -6.75
C PHE A 208 13.31 8.96 -6.95
N SER A 209 13.70 9.49 -8.11
CA SER A 209 15.11 9.75 -8.43
C SER A 209 15.66 11.04 -7.79
N ALA A 210 14.77 11.93 -7.34
CA ALA A 210 15.15 13.22 -6.75
C ALA A 210 15.41 13.16 -5.24
N VAL A 211 15.25 11.98 -4.61
CA VAL A 211 15.55 11.80 -3.19
C VAL A 211 17.06 11.95 -2.94
N THR A 212 17.42 12.67 -1.88
CA THR A 212 18.81 12.83 -1.44
C THR A 212 19.08 12.00 -0.20
N PRO A 213 20.35 11.64 0.10
CA PRO A 213 20.72 10.96 1.35
C PRO A 213 20.18 11.65 2.60
N GLU A 214 20.15 12.99 2.62
CA GLU A 214 19.62 13.79 3.73
C GLU A 214 18.11 13.61 3.87
N THR A 215 17.37 13.63 2.76
CA THR A 215 15.90 13.41 2.80
C THR A 215 15.55 11.98 3.20
N ILE A 216 16.34 10.98 2.77
CA ILE A 216 16.20 9.58 3.18
C ILE A 216 16.43 9.45 4.69
N ALA A 217 17.57 9.96 5.19
CA ALA A 217 17.92 9.88 6.60
C ALA A 217 16.90 10.60 7.49
N SER A 218 16.43 11.78 7.08
CA SER A 218 15.38 12.50 7.80
C SER A 218 14.05 11.74 7.81
N GLY A 219 13.65 11.19 6.66
CA GLY A 219 12.42 10.40 6.54
C GLY A 219 12.46 9.14 7.40
N GLU A 220 13.57 8.41 7.36
CA GLU A 220 13.81 7.22 8.18
C GLU A 220 13.73 7.56 9.69
N ALA A 221 14.42 8.62 10.14
CA ALA A 221 14.38 9.04 11.54
C ALA A 221 12.95 9.39 12.00
N MET A 222 12.17 10.07 11.15
CA MET A 222 10.76 10.37 11.43
C MET A 222 9.91 9.10 11.53
N LEU A 223 10.13 8.11 10.66
CA LEU A 223 9.39 6.86 10.68
C LEU A 223 9.74 6.00 11.90
N TRP A 224 11.00 5.97 12.34
CA TRP A 224 11.41 5.33 13.60
C TRP A 224 10.71 5.97 14.79
N ALA A 225 10.69 7.30 14.86
CA ALA A 225 9.98 8.03 15.92
C ALA A 225 8.47 7.75 15.88
N SER A 226 7.88 7.69 14.69
CA SER A 226 6.45 7.41 14.50
C SER A 226 6.08 6.01 14.99
N LEU A 227 6.89 5.00 14.65
CA LEU A 227 6.67 3.62 15.08
C LEU A 227 6.79 3.47 16.60
N ALA A 228 7.75 4.16 17.23
CA ALA A 228 7.94 4.14 18.68
C ALA A 228 6.81 4.87 19.43
N ALA A 229 6.28 5.94 18.85
CA ALA A 229 5.21 6.74 19.44
C ALA A 229 3.83 6.08 19.33
N PHE A 230 3.61 5.22 18.34
CA PHE A 230 2.30 4.62 18.08
C PHE A 230 1.85 3.70 19.23
N PRO A 231 0.71 3.98 19.89
CA PRO A 231 0.25 3.20 21.03
C PRO A 231 -0.60 1.98 20.64
N GLY A 232 -0.97 1.84 19.37
CA GLY A 232 -1.81 0.74 18.90
C GLY A 232 -1.03 -0.56 18.67
N ARG A 233 -1.75 -1.64 18.35
CA ARG A 233 -1.12 -2.91 17.99
C ARG A 233 -0.54 -2.82 16.58
N THR A 234 0.66 -3.34 16.40
CA THR A 234 1.35 -3.42 15.11
C THR A 234 1.60 -4.88 14.73
N LEU A 235 1.21 -5.27 13.53
CA LEU A 235 1.65 -6.52 12.92
C LEU A 235 2.60 -6.19 11.77
N ILE A 236 3.81 -6.73 11.83
CA ILE A 236 4.81 -6.61 10.78
C ILE A 236 4.82 -7.93 10.01
N VAL A 237 4.44 -7.89 8.74
CA VAL A 237 4.49 -9.04 7.85
C VAL A 237 5.73 -8.88 6.99
N ARG A 238 6.60 -9.88 6.97
CA ARG A 238 7.82 -9.89 6.16
C ARG A 238 7.79 -11.05 5.18
N GLY A 239 8.11 -10.82 3.92
CA GLY A 239 8.48 -11.90 3.01
C GLY A 239 9.82 -12.49 3.45
N GLU A 240 9.91 -13.81 3.64
CA GLU A 240 11.15 -14.49 4.06
C GLU A 240 12.37 -14.04 3.23
N GLN A 241 12.17 -13.84 1.93
CA GLN A 241 13.17 -13.47 0.92
C GLN A 241 13.17 -11.97 0.60
N SER A 242 12.57 -11.13 1.45
CA SER A 242 12.49 -9.68 1.21
C SER A 242 13.89 -9.07 1.13
N ASP A 243 14.11 -8.33 0.04
CA ASP A 243 15.29 -7.48 -0.19
C ASP A 243 15.05 -6.02 0.23
N LEU A 244 13.84 -5.71 0.73
CA LEU A 244 13.43 -4.37 1.14
C LEU A 244 13.42 -4.22 2.67
N LEU A 245 12.87 -5.21 3.37
CA LEU A 245 12.82 -5.27 4.82
C LEU A 245 13.78 -6.37 5.32
N SER A 246 14.99 -6.01 5.73
CA SER A 246 15.92 -6.97 6.33
C SER A 246 15.42 -7.54 7.65
N ARG A 247 15.94 -8.71 8.04
CA ARG A 247 15.75 -9.27 9.39
C ARG A 247 16.29 -8.32 10.46
N THR A 248 17.42 -7.66 10.21
CA THR A 248 18.00 -6.67 11.13
C THR A 248 17.03 -5.50 11.38
N THR A 249 16.44 -4.95 10.32
CA THR A 249 15.44 -3.88 10.45
C THR A 249 14.18 -4.39 11.15
N LEU A 250 13.72 -5.61 10.85
CA LEU A 250 12.58 -6.22 11.55
C LEU A 250 12.84 -6.34 13.07
N ASP A 251 14.01 -6.84 13.46
CA ASP A 251 14.39 -6.97 14.87
C ASP A 251 14.43 -5.61 15.57
N GLN A 252 14.93 -4.59 14.89
CA GLN A 252 14.88 -3.21 15.38
C GLN A 252 13.44 -2.70 15.52
N MET A 253 12.56 -2.96 14.56
CA MET A 253 11.15 -2.57 14.65
C MET A 253 10.46 -3.20 15.85
N LEU A 254 10.69 -4.49 16.10
CA LEU A 254 10.15 -5.20 17.27
C LEU A 254 10.68 -4.65 18.59
N ALA A 255 11.92 -4.15 18.62
CA ALA A 255 12.52 -3.55 19.80
C ALA A 255 12.01 -2.11 20.09
N HIS A 256 11.60 -1.36 19.06
CA HIS A 256 11.18 0.04 19.20
C HIS A 256 9.67 0.23 19.33
N ALA A 257 8.86 -0.64 18.73
CA ALA A 257 7.42 -0.56 18.78
C ALA A 257 6.86 -1.06 20.12
N GLN A 258 5.84 -0.39 20.66
CA GLN A 258 5.27 -0.72 21.98
C GLN A 258 4.54 -2.07 21.98
N HIS A 259 3.77 -2.36 20.92
CA HIS A 259 2.91 -3.53 20.81
C HIS A 259 3.04 -4.18 19.44
N ALA A 260 4.26 -4.56 19.06
CA ALA A 260 4.52 -5.22 17.78
C ALA A 260 4.67 -6.73 17.89
N ARG A 261 4.20 -7.42 16.86
CA ARG A 261 4.55 -8.80 16.55
C ARG A 261 4.91 -8.92 15.07
N ALA A 262 5.62 -9.98 14.72
CA ALA A 262 6.02 -10.23 13.36
C ALA A 262 5.58 -11.62 12.88
N VAL A 263 5.37 -11.74 11.58
CA VAL A 263 5.17 -13.01 10.88
C VAL A 263 5.95 -12.99 9.58
N GLU A 264 6.56 -14.12 9.23
CA GLU A 264 7.26 -14.29 7.97
C GLU A 264 6.46 -15.18 7.01
N ILE A 265 6.41 -14.81 5.73
CA ILE A 265 5.78 -15.60 4.66
C ILE A 265 6.87 -16.35 3.89
N PRO A 266 6.94 -17.70 3.99
CA PRO A 266 7.98 -18.49 3.34
C PRO A 266 7.97 -18.35 1.82
N GLY A 267 9.15 -18.30 1.20
CA GLY A 267 9.28 -18.27 -0.26
C GLY A 267 8.80 -16.99 -0.96
N VAL A 268 8.49 -15.95 -0.19
CA VAL A 268 8.01 -14.65 -0.71
C VAL A 268 9.03 -13.56 -0.39
N GLY A 269 9.28 -12.65 -1.33
CA GLY A 269 10.09 -11.45 -1.16
C GLY A 269 9.24 -10.19 -0.98
N HIS A 270 9.74 -9.04 -1.45
CA HIS A 270 8.96 -7.80 -1.43
C HIS A 270 7.96 -7.78 -2.59
N ALA A 271 6.64 -7.92 -2.38
CA ALA A 271 5.92 -8.10 -1.10
C ALA A 271 4.83 -9.20 -1.19
N PRO A 272 4.44 -9.83 -0.06
CA PRO A 272 3.25 -10.69 0.00
C PRO A 272 2.00 -9.98 -0.53
N THR A 273 1.17 -10.69 -1.30
CA THR A 273 0.04 -10.10 -2.05
C THR A 273 -1.29 -10.18 -1.32
N PHE A 274 -1.41 -11.04 -0.30
CA PHE A 274 -2.65 -11.28 0.44
C PHE A 274 -3.83 -11.73 -0.44
N VAL A 275 -3.53 -12.47 -1.51
CA VAL A 275 -4.55 -13.15 -2.34
C VAL A 275 -4.84 -14.57 -1.88
N HIS A 276 -3.87 -15.23 -1.24
CA HIS A 276 -4.02 -16.60 -0.74
C HIS A 276 -4.70 -16.62 0.64
N ALA A 277 -5.46 -17.69 0.90
CA ALA A 277 -6.31 -17.79 2.08
C ALA A 277 -5.52 -17.78 3.40
N ASP A 278 -4.32 -18.37 3.41
CA ASP A 278 -3.40 -18.39 4.55
C ASP A 278 -2.88 -16.98 4.89
N GLN A 279 -2.50 -16.19 3.88
CA GLN A 279 -2.10 -14.79 4.08
C GLN A 279 -3.29 -13.94 4.56
N ILE A 280 -4.48 -14.11 3.97
CA ILE A 280 -5.69 -13.40 4.41
C ILE A 280 -6.04 -13.74 5.87
N GLU A 281 -5.86 -14.99 6.29
CA GLU A 281 -6.10 -15.43 7.67
C GLU A 281 -5.18 -14.72 8.68
N ILE A 282 -3.92 -14.48 8.34
CA ILE A 282 -3.00 -13.69 9.16
C ILE A 282 -3.56 -12.30 9.46
N ALA A 283 -4.06 -11.61 8.43
CA ALA A 283 -4.67 -10.29 8.59
C ALA A 283 -5.97 -10.36 9.41
N ARG A 284 -6.83 -11.33 9.14
CA ARG A 284 -8.09 -11.54 9.88
C ARG A 284 -7.84 -11.71 11.37
N ARG A 285 -6.97 -12.66 11.76
CA ARG A 285 -6.64 -12.94 13.17
C ARG A 285 -6.11 -11.71 13.90
N PHE A 286 -5.26 -10.94 13.22
CA PHE A 286 -4.74 -9.69 13.77
C PHE A 286 -5.85 -8.71 14.13
N TYR A 287 -6.77 -8.43 13.20
CA TYR A 287 -7.85 -7.46 13.38
C TYR A 287 -8.95 -7.94 14.32
N GLU A 288 -9.16 -9.24 14.45
CA GLU A 288 -10.10 -9.84 15.42
C GLU A 288 -9.55 -9.85 16.86
N GLY A 289 -8.26 -9.58 17.05
CA GLY A 289 -7.65 -9.53 18.37
C GLY A 289 -7.17 -10.88 18.90
N TYR A 290 -7.12 -11.91 18.05
CA TYR A 290 -6.51 -13.18 18.44
C TYR A 290 -5.00 -13.02 18.64
N ALA A 291 -4.48 -13.63 19.71
CA ALA A 291 -3.06 -13.95 19.81
C ALA A 291 -2.76 -15.10 18.83
N ASP A 292 -1.59 -15.08 18.20
CA ASP A 292 -1.13 -16.22 17.40
C ASP A 292 -0.62 -17.33 18.33
#